data_AF-A0A6B2G206-F1
#
_entry.id   AF-A0A6B2G206-F1
#
_cell.length_a   1.000
_cell.length_b   1.000
_cell.length_c   1.000
_cell.angle_alpha   90.00
_cell.angle_beta   90.00
_cell.angle_gamma   90.00
#
_symmetry.space_group_name_H-M   'P 1'
#
loop_
_entity.id
_entity.type
_entity.pdbx_description
1 polymer ?
#
loop_
_entity_poly.entity_id
_entity_poly.type
_entity_poly.pdbx_seq_one_letter_code
_entity_poly.pdbx_strand_id
1 'polypeptide(L)'
;FGEGNEKMIQNYFSVFYFSINLGSLVSMVITPILRSDVQCFGEDCYFLAFGLPAILMILSIFLFLCGIYHYKRVDPQENIILLVIKVSYTALFIKMKRMFTKSGLRENYWLDYAKDDYSGQLIEDVKALYRLLFIFIPIPVFWTLFDQQGSRWTIQAMEMKGNLGFIGVIKPDQIQVIIQQKFSGN
;
A
#
# COMPACT_ATOMS: atom_id res chain seq x y z
N PHE A 1 -13.80 -5.54 17.92
CA PHE A 1 -14.99 -4.67 17.79
C PHE A 1 -16.20 -5.47 18.24
N GLY A 2 -17.14 -4.90 19.00
CA GLY A 2 -18.31 -5.65 19.49
C GLY A 2 -19.30 -5.94 18.36
N GLU A 3 -19.99 -7.08 18.45
CA GLU A 3 -21.10 -7.44 17.55
C GLU A 3 -22.16 -6.33 17.55
N GLY A 4 -22.56 -5.87 16.35
CA GLY A 4 -23.56 -4.81 16.16
C GLY A 4 -23.06 -3.53 15.46
N ASN A 5 -21.75 -3.31 15.38
CA ASN A 5 -21.17 -2.10 14.76
C ASN A 5 -20.68 -2.28 13.31
N GLU A 6 -20.89 -3.45 12.71
CA GLU A 6 -20.41 -3.76 11.35
C GLU A 6 -20.89 -2.75 10.32
N LYS A 7 -22.17 -2.34 10.39
CA LYS A 7 -22.74 -1.33 9.49
C LYS A 7 -22.07 0.04 9.64
N MET A 8 -21.71 0.44 10.87
CA MET A 8 -20.99 1.69 11.11
C MET A 8 -19.56 1.62 10.58
N ILE A 9 -18.89 0.48 10.75
CA ILE A 9 -17.55 0.23 10.23
C ILE A 9 -17.54 0.25 8.70
N GLN A 10 -18.49 -0.44 8.06
CA GLN A 10 -18.65 -0.42 6.61
C GLN A 10 -18.87 0.99 6.08
N ASN A 11 -19.80 1.75 6.69
CA ASN A 11 -20.06 3.13 6.29
C ASN A 11 -18.83 4.03 6.44
N TYR A 12 -18.08 3.86 7.54
CA TYR A 12 -16.81 4.56 7.73
C TYR A 12 -15.82 4.26 6.60
N PHE A 13 -15.61 2.98 6.25
CA PHE A 13 -14.72 2.61 5.16
C PHE A 13 -15.20 3.11 3.79
N SER A 14 -16.51 3.15 3.54
CA SER A 14 -17.07 3.72 2.31
C SER A 14 -16.79 5.23 2.19
N VAL A 15 -17.04 6.00 3.25
CA VAL A 15 -16.76 7.45 3.28
C VAL A 15 -15.25 7.71 3.18
N PHE A 16 -14.44 6.90 3.84
CA PHE A 16 -12.97 6.99 3.77
C PHE A 16 -12.47 6.73 2.34
N TYR A 17 -12.95 5.67 1.70
CA TYR A 17 -12.62 5.35 0.32
C TYR A 17 -13.05 6.47 -0.65
N PHE A 18 -14.27 6.98 -0.50
CA PHE A 18 -14.74 8.11 -1.30
C PHE A 18 -13.86 9.35 -1.12
N SER A 19 -13.50 9.69 0.12
CA SER A 19 -12.63 10.83 0.45
C SER A 19 -11.24 10.70 -0.18
N ILE A 20 -10.63 9.50 -0.18
CA ILE A 20 -9.33 9.27 -0.82
C ILE A 20 -9.42 9.49 -2.32
N ASN A 21 -10.43 8.91 -2.98
CA ASN A 21 -10.59 9.05 -4.42
C ASN A 21 -10.84 10.52 -4.78
N LEU A 22 -11.76 11.19 -4.09
CA LEU A 22 -12.02 12.62 -4.30
C LEU A 22 -10.76 13.47 -4.07
N GLY A 23 -10.03 13.23 -2.98
CA GLY A 23 -8.79 13.94 -2.66
C GLY A 23 -7.71 13.73 -3.72
N SER A 24 -7.58 12.51 -4.25
CA SER A 24 -6.68 12.21 -5.36
C SER A 24 -7.05 12.99 -6.62
N LEU A 25 -8.33 13.01 -7.00
CA LEU A 25 -8.81 13.78 -8.15
C LEU A 25 -8.55 15.28 -8.02
N VAL A 26 -8.84 15.85 -6.85
CA VAL A 26 -8.61 17.27 -6.57
C VAL A 26 -7.11 17.58 -6.58
N SER A 27 -6.28 16.74 -5.97
CA SER A 27 -4.83 16.92 -5.94
C SER A 27 -4.23 16.86 -7.36
N MET A 28 -4.71 15.94 -8.20
CA MET A 28 -4.29 15.81 -9.60
C MET A 28 -4.58 17.06 -10.44
N VAL A 29 -5.62 17.82 -10.12
CA VAL A 29 -5.93 19.08 -10.81
C VAL A 29 -5.18 20.26 -10.21
N ILE A 30 -5.17 20.40 -8.89
CA ILE A 30 -4.61 21.57 -8.20
C ILE A 30 -3.07 21.59 -8.27
N THR A 31 -2.42 20.44 -8.10
CA THR A 31 -0.94 20.35 -8.04
C THR A 31 -0.24 20.89 -9.30
N PRO A 32 -0.63 20.52 -10.54
CA PRO A 32 0.01 21.05 -11.75
C PRO A 32 -0.31 22.54 -12.01
N ILE A 33 -1.51 23.01 -11.62
CA ILE A 33 -1.87 24.44 -11.71
C ILE A 33 -0.95 25.25 -10.78
N LEU A 34 -0.82 24.80 -9.54
CA LEU A 34 -0.02 25.47 -8.52
C LEU A 34 1.47 25.51 -8.87
N ARG A 35 1.97 24.48 -9.57
CA ARG A 35 3.37 24.38 -10.00
C ARG A 35 3.70 25.28 -11.19
N SER A 36 2.79 25.40 -12.17
CA SER A 36 3.12 25.98 -13.49
C SER A 36 2.38 27.28 -13.82
N ASP A 37 1.27 27.60 -13.16
CA ASP A 37 0.53 28.87 -13.39
C ASP A 37 0.87 29.96 -12.36
N VAL A 38 1.62 29.63 -11.30
CA VAL A 38 2.14 30.58 -10.31
C VAL A 38 3.65 30.72 -10.49
N GLN A 39 4.10 31.83 -11.07
CA GLN A 39 5.52 32.14 -11.17
C GLN A 39 6.04 32.66 -9.83
N CYS A 40 7.07 32.02 -9.29
CA CYS A 40 7.78 32.51 -8.11
C CYS A 40 9.17 32.96 -8.53
N PHE A 41 9.52 34.21 -8.24
CA PHE A 41 10.86 34.77 -8.50
C PHE A 41 11.37 34.61 -9.94
N GLY A 42 10.49 34.47 -10.94
CA GLY A 42 10.84 34.33 -12.35
C GLY A 42 11.09 32.89 -12.84
N GLU A 43 10.92 31.86 -11.99
CA GLU A 43 11.01 30.44 -12.36
C GLU A 43 9.82 29.62 -11.78
N ASP A 44 9.75 28.32 -12.13
CA ASP A 44 8.70 27.39 -11.68
C ASP A 44 8.65 27.27 -10.15
N CYS A 45 7.47 27.44 -9.56
CA CYS A 45 7.31 27.49 -8.11
C CYS A 45 7.15 26.11 -7.45
N TYR A 46 8.25 25.36 -7.36
CA TYR A 46 8.29 24.08 -6.64
C TYR A 46 7.95 24.22 -5.15
N PHE A 47 8.29 25.36 -4.53
CA PHE A 47 8.02 25.61 -3.12
C PHE A 47 6.52 25.55 -2.79
N LEU A 48 5.66 26.07 -3.67
CA LEU A 48 4.22 26.10 -3.44
C LEU A 48 3.57 24.73 -3.67
N ALA A 49 4.07 23.99 -4.67
CA ALA A 49 3.64 22.62 -4.97
C ALA A 49 3.95 21.64 -3.82
N PHE A 50 5.12 21.76 -3.17
CA PHE A 50 5.48 20.92 -2.01
C PHE A 50 4.99 21.49 -0.67
N GLY A 51 4.78 22.81 -0.59
CA GLY A 51 4.25 23.47 0.61
C GLY A 51 2.80 23.09 0.90
N LEU A 52 1.97 22.91 -0.12
CA LEU A 52 0.57 22.52 0.05
C LEU A 52 0.42 21.17 0.79
N PRO A 53 1.04 20.05 0.37
CA PRO A 53 1.05 18.81 1.14
C PRO A 53 1.60 18.96 2.56
N ALA A 54 2.65 19.78 2.76
CA ALA A 54 3.23 20.00 4.08
C ALA A 54 2.25 20.69 5.04
N ILE A 55 1.55 21.73 4.58
CA ILE A 55 0.52 22.42 5.39
C ILE A 55 -0.65 21.48 5.69
N LEU A 56 -1.12 20.72 4.71
CA LEU A 56 -2.19 19.73 4.91
C LEU A 56 -1.77 18.63 5.90
N MET A 57 -0.51 18.20 5.89
CA MET A 57 0.03 17.24 6.84
C MET A 57 0.07 17.80 8.26
N ILE A 58 0.54 19.05 8.43
CA ILE A 58 0.55 19.74 9.74
C ILE A 58 -0.88 19.85 10.29
N LEU A 59 -1.84 20.25 9.47
CA LEU A 59 -3.25 20.32 9.86
C LEU A 59 -3.80 18.95 10.26
N SER A 60 -3.46 17.90 9.52
CA SER A 60 -3.88 16.52 9.82
C SER A 60 -3.33 16.04 11.16
N ILE A 61 -2.05 16.30 11.43
CA ILE A 61 -1.42 15.98 12.72
C ILE A 61 -2.10 16.75 13.85
N PHE A 62 -2.38 18.04 13.66
CA PHE A 62 -3.07 18.85 14.67
C PHE A 62 -4.45 18.26 15.02
N LEU A 63 -5.27 17.94 14.01
CA LEU A 63 -6.58 17.30 14.22
C LEU A 63 -6.44 15.93 14.90
N PHE A 64 -5.45 15.13 14.50
CA PHE A 64 -5.17 13.85 15.14
C PHE A 64 -4.83 14.02 16.62
N LEU A 65 -3.98 15.00 16.96
CA LEU A 65 -3.60 15.32 18.33
C LEU A 65 -4.79 15.79 19.17
N CYS A 66 -5.70 16.61 18.62
CA CYS A 66 -6.94 16.97 19.31
C CYS A 66 -7.84 15.75 19.60
N GLY A 67 -7.82 14.74 18.71
CA GLY A 67 -8.63 13.52 18.84
C GLY A 67 -8.09 12.45 19.81
N ILE A 68 -6.85 12.58 20.29
CA ILE A 68 -6.19 11.50 21.06
C ILE A 68 -6.92 11.09 22.34
N TYR A 69 -7.68 12.01 22.94
CA TYR A 69 -8.45 11.74 24.16
C TYR A 69 -9.65 10.82 23.90
N HIS A 70 -10.17 10.80 22.66
CA HIS A 70 -11.32 9.99 22.28
C HIS A 70 -10.94 8.62 21.71
N TYR A 71 -9.65 8.34 21.49
CA TYR A 71 -9.21 7.07 20.94
C TYR A 71 -9.14 5.96 21.97
N LYS A 72 -9.71 4.80 21.62
CA LYS A 72 -9.53 3.57 22.38
C LYS A 72 -8.14 2.99 22.11
N ARG A 73 -7.30 2.96 23.14
CA ARG A 73 -5.99 2.32 23.10
C ARG A 73 -6.17 0.81 23.25
N VAL A 74 -5.61 0.05 22.31
CA VAL A 74 -5.64 -1.42 22.30
C VAL A 74 -4.25 -1.91 22.70
N ASP A 75 -4.19 -2.95 23.52
CA ASP A 75 -2.93 -3.55 23.96
C ASP A 75 -2.13 -4.10 22.77
N PRO A 76 -0.79 -4.04 22.83
CA PRO A 76 0.06 -4.51 21.74
C PRO A 76 -0.18 -6.00 21.47
N GLN A 77 -0.52 -6.32 20.22
CA GLN A 77 -0.63 -7.70 19.76
C GLN A 77 0.77 -8.31 19.57
N GLU A 78 0.90 -9.64 19.71
CA GLU A 78 2.16 -10.32 19.44
C GLU A 78 2.58 -10.10 17.97
N ASN A 79 3.89 -9.95 17.75
CA ASN A 79 4.40 -9.76 16.40
C ASN A 79 4.34 -11.08 15.61
N ILE A 80 3.33 -11.19 14.76
CA ILE A 80 3.08 -12.34 13.89
C ILE A 80 4.30 -12.65 13.02
N ILE A 81 5.04 -11.65 12.54
CA ILE A 81 6.23 -11.86 11.70
C ILE A 81 7.31 -12.61 12.49
N LEU A 82 7.56 -12.19 13.72
CA LEU A 82 8.53 -12.88 14.58
C LEU A 82 8.08 -14.31 14.90
N LEU A 83 6.78 -14.50 15.10
CA LEU A 83 6.21 -15.82 15.36
C LEU A 83 6.41 -16.76 14.16
N VAL A 84 6.09 -16.30 12.94
CA VAL A 84 6.30 -17.06 11.69
C VAL A 84 7.78 -17.42 11.50
N ILE A 85 8.70 -16.48 11.75
CA ILE A 85 10.14 -16.71 11.63
C ILE A 85 10.59 -17.78 12.63
N LYS A 86 10.17 -17.68 13.90
CA LYS A 86 10.53 -18.64 14.95
C LYS A 86 10.04 -20.05 14.63
N VAL A 87 8.77 -20.20 14.24
CA VAL A 87 8.19 -21.50 13.85
C VAL A 87 8.96 -22.11 12.68
N SER A 88 9.23 -21.31 11.65
CA SER A 88 9.95 -21.75 10.45
C SER A 88 11.40 -22.14 10.76
N TYR A 89 12.07 -21.37 11.62
CA TYR A 89 13.43 -21.66 12.07
C TYR A 89 13.49 -22.95 12.89
N THR A 90 12.61 -23.12 13.88
CA THR A 90 12.54 -24.34 14.71
C THR A 90 12.27 -25.57 13.84
N ALA A 91 11.30 -25.49 12.93
CA ALA A 91 10.98 -26.57 12.00
C ALA A 91 12.19 -26.97 11.14
N LEU A 92 12.89 -25.97 10.58
CA LEU A 92 14.08 -26.20 9.76
C LEU A 92 15.25 -26.78 10.58
N PHE A 93 15.48 -26.25 11.79
CA PHE A 93 16.55 -26.70 12.68
C PHE A 93 16.35 -28.16 13.10
N ILE A 94 15.14 -28.53 13.53
CA ILE A 94 14.80 -29.91 13.91
C ILE A 94 14.91 -30.84 12.71
N LYS A 95 14.44 -30.41 11.53
CA LYS A 95 14.58 -31.17 10.29
C LYS A 95 16.05 -31.43 9.94
N MET A 96 16.90 -30.41 9.99
CA MET A 96 18.35 -30.55 9.75
C MET A 96 18.99 -31.51 10.76
N LYS A 97 18.74 -31.31 12.06
CA LYS A 97 19.27 -32.18 13.13
C LYS A 97 18.86 -33.65 12.93
N ARG A 98 17.58 -33.93 12.67
CA ARG A 98 17.08 -35.30 12.43
C ARG A 98 17.65 -35.92 11.15
N MET A 99 17.91 -35.11 10.12
CA MET A 99 18.58 -35.56 8.89
C MET A 99 20.03 -36.02 9.16
N PHE A 100 20.77 -35.29 10.01
CA PHE A 100 22.14 -35.65 10.38
C PHE A 100 22.21 -36.87 11.30
N THR A 101 21.26 -37.04 12.23
CA THR A 101 21.25 -38.17 13.19
C THR A 101 20.63 -39.46 12.62
N LYS A 102 20.22 -39.48 11.34
CA LYS A 102 19.52 -40.62 10.68
C LYS A 102 18.33 -41.18 11.50
N SER A 103 17.59 -40.34 12.23
CA SER A 103 16.41 -40.81 12.98
C SER A 103 15.19 -40.91 12.05
N GLY A 104 14.50 -42.06 12.10
CA GLY A 104 13.68 -42.61 11.02
C GLY A 104 12.25 -42.08 10.83
N LEU A 105 11.82 -41.02 11.53
CA LEU A 105 10.48 -40.47 11.32
C LEU A 105 10.55 -39.23 10.41
N ARG A 106 10.22 -39.45 9.13
CA ARG A 106 10.04 -38.38 8.15
C ARG A 106 8.60 -37.90 8.22
N GLU A 107 8.41 -36.65 8.63
CA GLU A 107 7.11 -36.00 8.53
C GLU A 107 6.80 -35.67 7.06
N ASN A 108 5.52 -35.64 6.71
CA ASN A 108 5.07 -35.37 5.34
C ASN A 108 5.38 -33.93 4.89
N TYR A 109 5.30 -32.96 5.81
CA TYR A 109 5.57 -31.56 5.52
C TYR A 109 6.67 -30.99 6.43
N TRP A 110 7.50 -30.08 5.91
CA TRP A 110 8.69 -29.60 6.62
C TRP A 110 8.40 -28.74 7.86
N LEU A 111 7.24 -28.08 7.93
CA LEU A 111 6.79 -27.34 9.12
C LEU A 111 6.27 -28.25 10.24
N ASP A 112 5.95 -29.52 9.96
CA ASP A 112 5.43 -30.46 10.97
C ASP A 112 6.49 -30.84 12.02
N TYR A 113 7.77 -30.59 11.73
CA TYR A 113 8.85 -30.77 12.69
C TYR A 113 8.76 -29.83 13.90
N ALA A 114 7.96 -28.77 13.84
CA ALA A 114 7.74 -27.82 14.92
C ALA A 114 6.50 -28.15 15.80
N LYS A 115 5.80 -29.27 15.56
CA LYS A 115 4.59 -29.68 16.31
C LYS A 115 4.82 -29.87 17.81
N ASP A 116 6.05 -30.17 18.22
CA ASP A 116 6.40 -30.41 19.62
C ASP A 116 6.44 -29.09 20.43
N ASP A 117 6.78 -27.97 19.77
CA ASP A 117 7.03 -26.67 20.43
C ASP A 117 5.89 -25.66 20.23
N TYR A 118 5.00 -25.87 19.25
CA TYR A 118 3.97 -24.90 18.83
C TYR A 118 2.60 -25.54 18.61
N SER A 119 1.53 -24.74 18.71
CA SER A 119 0.17 -25.22 18.49
C SER A 119 -0.06 -25.68 17.03
N GLY A 120 -0.85 -26.73 16.85
CA GLY A 120 -1.18 -27.26 15.52
C GLY A 120 -1.86 -26.22 14.62
N GLN A 121 -2.71 -25.36 15.20
CA GLN A 121 -3.37 -24.27 14.46
C GLN A 121 -2.35 -23.29 13.89
N LEU A 122 -1.37 -22.86 14.70
CA LEU A 122 -0.32 -21.94 14.26
C LEU A 122 0.50 -22.53 13.10
N ILE A 123 0.80 -23.82 13.16
CA ILE A 123 1.54 -24.50 12.09
C ILE A 123 0.71 -24.53 10.79
N GLU A 124 -0.58 -24.81 10.87
CA GLU A 124 -1.48 -24.77 9.71
C GLU A 124 -1.62 -23.35 9.14
N ASP A 125 -1.68 -22.33 9.99
CA ASP A 125 -1.72 -20.93 9.59
C ASP A 125 -0.43 -20.53 8.85
N VAL A 126 0.75 -20.95 9.36
CA VAL A 126 2.04 -20.71 8.70
C VAL A 126 2.12 -21.48 7.37
N LYS A 127 1.62 -22.71 7.29
CA LYS A 127 1.52 -23.46 6.03
C LYS A 127 0.64 -22.72 5.01
N ALA A 128 -0.51 -22.21 5.45
CA ALA A 128 -1.40 -21.43 4.60
C ALA A 128 -0.72 -20.14 4.12
N LEU A 129 0.00 -19.44 4.99
CA LEU A 129 0.79 -18.26 4.64
C LEU A 129 1.79 -18.56 3.51
N TYR A 130 2.56 -19.66 3.59
CA TYR A 130 3.49 -20.03 2.52
C TYR A 130 2.79 -20.36 1.20
N ARG A 131 1.61 -20.98 1.24
CA ARG A 131 0.79 -21.20 0.04
C ARG A 131 0.33 -19.86 -0.58
N LEU A 132 -0.09 -18.90 0.24
CA LEU A 132 -0.47 -17.56 -0.20
C LEU A 132 0.71 -16.79 -0.78
N LEU A 133 1.89 -16.86 -0.14
CA LEU A 133 3.11 -16.23 -0.64
C LEU A 133 3.47 -16.74 -2.05
N PHE A 134 3.29 -18.03 -2.31
CA PHE A 134 3.52 -18.58 -3.64
C PHE A 134 2.54 -18.01 -4.69
N ILE A 135 1.26 -17.87 -4.33
CA ILE A 135 0.24 -17.25 -5.20
C ILE A 135 0.59 -15.79 -5.48
N PHE A 136 1.25 -15.11 -4.55
CA PHE A 136 1.61 -13.69 -4.68
C PHE A 136 2.92 -13.43 -5.45
N ILE A 137 3.64 -14.47 -5.90
CA ILE A 137 4.88 -14.30 -6.68
C ILE A 137 4.72 -13.44 -7.95
N PRO A 138 3.60 -13.50 -8.72
CA PRO A 138 3.43 -12.64 -9.89
C PRO A 138 3.17 -11.17 -9.57
N ILE A 139 2.80 -10.84 -8.32
CA ILE A 139 2.37 -9.48 -7.94
C ILE A 139 3.50 -8.45 -8.10
N PRO A 140 4.74 -8.69 -7.60
CA PRO A 140 5.85 -7.77 -7.85
C PRO A 140 6.17 -7.54 -9.33
N VAL A 141 6.02 -8.57 -10.18
CA VAL A 141 6.23 -8.45 -11.63
C VAL A 141 5.17 -7.55 -12.25
N PHE A 142 3.90 -7.74 -11.86
CA PHE A 142 2.81 -6.87 -12.26
C PHE A 142 3.08 -5.40 -11.90
N TRP A 143 3.44 -5.12 -10.64
CA TRP A 143 3.75 -3.75 -10.20
C TRP A 143 4.96 -3.15 -10.91
N THR A 144 6.01 -3.94 -11.14
CA THR A 144 7.21 -3.49 -11.88
C THR A 144 6.88 -3.06 -13.32
N LEU A 145 5.93 -3.75 -13.97
CA LEU A 145 5.48 -3.40 -15.32
C LEU A 145 4.49 -2.24 -15.32
N PHE A 146 3.60 -2.18 -14.33
CA PHE A 146 2.62 -1.10 -14.18
C PHE A 146 3.31 0.24 -13.93
N ASP A 147 4.29 0.29 -13.03
CA ASP A 147 5.00 1.52 -12.66
C ASP A 147 5.80 2.13 -13.83
N GLN A 148 6.18 1.31 -14.83
CA GLN A 148 6.85 1.80 -16.05
C GLN A 148 5.94 2.66 -16.93
N GLN A 149 4.61 2.59 -16.77
CA GLN A 149 3.66 3.35 -17.58
C GLN A 149 3.67 4.85 -17.23
N GLY A 150 3.97 5.20 -15.96
CA GLY A 150 3.93 6.59 -15.48
C GLY A 150 5.01 7.51 -16.09
N SER A 151 6.19 6.98 -16.39
CA SER A 151 7.31 7.79 -16.92
C SER A 151 7.26 7.96 -18.44
N ARG A 152 6.90 6.90 -19.18
CA ARG A 152 6.93 6.91 -20.65
C ARG A 152 5.84 7.80 -21.26
N TRP A 153 4.67 7.85 -20.64
CA TRP A 153 3.55 8.65 -21.15
C TRP A 153 3.71 10.13 -20.86
N THR A 154 4.33 10.51 -19.74
CA THR A 154 4.71 11.90 -19.48
C THR A 154 5.77 12.39 -20.47
N ILE A 155 6.74 11.54 -20.83
CA ILE A 155 7.74 11.87 -21.86
C ILE A 155 7.10 12.02 -23.24
N GLN A 156 6.25 11.08 -23.64
CA GLN A 156 5.52 11.17 -24.92
C GLN A 156 4.59 12.40 -24.96
N ALA A 157 3.97 12.73 -23.83
CA ALA A 157 3.13 13.90 -23.66
C ALA A 157 3.89 15.23 -23.82
N MET A 158 5.18 15.28 -23.43
CA MET A 158 6.03 16.46 -23.65
C MET A 158 6.28 16.74 -25.14
N GLU A 159 6.23 15.71 -26.00
CA GLU A 159 6.43 15.83 -27.44
C GLU A 159 5.11 16.06 -28.22
N MET A 160 3.96 15.94 -27.56
CA MET A 160 2.64 16.12 -28.18
C MET A 160 2.15 17.56 -28.05
N LYS A 161 1.49 18.08 -29.10
CA LYS A 161 0.82 19.39 -29.02
C LYS A 161 -0.40 19.28 -28.10
N GLY A 162 -0.26 19.73 -26.85
CA GLY A 162 -1.33 19.70 -25.83
C GLY A 162 -2.46 20.72 -26.01
N ASN A 163 -2.59 21.37 -27.18
CA ASN A 163 -3.62 22.40 -27.40
C ASN A 163 -4.97 21.77 -27.75
N LEU A 164 -5.95 21.87 -26.85
CA LEU A 164 -7.31 21.36 -27.05
C LEU A 164 -8.31 22.44 -27.46
N GLY A 165 -7.82 23.56 -28.02
CA GLY A 165 -8.67 24.65 -28.48
C GLY A 165 -9.43 25.27 -27.31
N PHE A 166 -10.77 25.16 -27.30
CA PHE A 166 -11.64 25.80 -26.32
C PHE A 166 -11.45 25.33 -24.87
N ILE A 167 -10.84 24.15 -24.65
CA ILE A 167 -10.66 23.54 -23.32
C ILE A 167 -9.30 23.94 -22.69
N GLY A 168 -8.45 24.67 -23.43
CA GLY A 168 -7.12 25.09 -22.97
C GLY A 168 -5.99 24.13 -23.38
N VAL A 169 -4.81 24.33 -22.79
CA VAL A 169 -3.61 23.52 -23.06
C VAL A 169 -3.44 22.50 -21.95
N ILE A 170 -3.51 21.20 -22.27
CA ILE A 170 -3.18 20.11 -21.32
C ILE A 170 -1.67 20.06 -21.14
N LYS A 171 -1.25 20.12 -19.87
CA LYS A 171 0.15 19.97 -19.51
C LYS A 171 0.56 18.49 -19.53
N PRO A 172 1.80 18.15 -19.88
CA PRO A 172 2.24 16.75 -19.97
C PRO A 172 2.00 15.92 -18.70
N ASP A 173 2.16 16.53 -17.52
CA ASP A 173 1.93 15.89 -16.21
C ASP A 173 0.44 15.53 -15.97
N GLN A 174 -0.50 16.15 -16.69
CA GLN A 174 -1.94 15.90 -16.58
C GLN A 174 -2.39 14.71 -17.46
N ILE A 175 -1.56 14.23 -18.38
CA ILE A 175 -1.91 13.08 -19.24
C ILE A 175 -1.98 11.77 -18.44
N GLN A 176 -1.17 11.64 -17.39
CA GLN A 176 -1.24 10.51 -16.48
C GLN A 176 -2.60 10.40 -15.78
N VAL A 177 -3.28 11.53 -15.55
CA VAL A 177 -4.60 11.61 -14.89
C VAL A 177 -5.71 11.05 -15.78
N ILE A 178 -5.71 11.39 -17.07
CA ILE A 178 -6.72 10.94 -18.03
C ILE A 178 -6.66 9.42 -18.23
N ILE A 179 -5.45 8.86 -18.21
CA ILE A 179 -5.27 7.43 -18.45
C ILE A 179 -5.60 6.60 -17.20
N GLN A 180 -5.23 7.06 -15.99
CA GLN A 180 -5.60 6.40 -14.73
C GLN A 180 -7.13 6.31 -14.55
N GLN A 181 -7.88 7.35 -14.93
CA GLN A 181 -9.34 7.28 -14.90
C GLN A 181 -9.95 6.29 -15.89
N LYS A 182 -9.32 6.10 -17.06
CA LYS A 182 -9.77 5.12 -18.06
C LYS A 182 -9.61 3.67 -17.61
N PHE A 183 -8.66 3.39 -16.71
CA PHE A 183 -8.45 2.06 -16.13
C PHE A 183 -9.25 1.81 -14.84
N SER A 184 -9.61 2.84 -14.07
CA SER A 184 -10.53 2.70 -12.92
C SER A 184 -12.02 2.67 -13.29
N GLY A 185 -12.36 2.99 -14.54
CA GLY A 185 -13.73 3.04 -15.05
C GLY A 185 -14.22 1.78 -15.78
N ASN A 186 -13.47 0.68 -15.74
CA ASN A 186 -13.86 -0.63 -16.31
C ASN A 186 -13.82 -1.72 -15.25
#